data_AF-A0A2A4K065-F1
#
_entry.id   AF-A0A2A4K065-F1
#
_cell.length_a   1.000
_cell.length_b   1.000
_cell.length_c   1.000
_cell.angle_alpha   90.00
_cell.angle_beta   90.00
_cell.angle_gamma   90.00
#
_symmetry.space_group_name_H-M   'P 1'
#
loop_
_entity.id
_entity.type
_entity.pdbx_description
1 polymer ?
#
loop_
_entity_poly.entity_id
_entity_poly.type
_entity_poly.pdbx_seq_one_letter_code
_entity_poly.pdbx_strand_id
1 'polypeptide(L)'
;MASLNLYLVIILISMCGIRFGDCITPASLDKTYLKGIKAYSDERWSLCIEKFEGALHLYKLYKSVVINCRIKCNSQVYESQVKEDIDDLRIFEKYFNKRDCLNKCQDKEFANLNLNKTLDESILHDMQSKKPYEYLHVCYFQQRMFQKAVSAAYTYLVANPNDETMQSNVKYYIEQPEIDVNDIMDMESEDYVIMYNLGKKSYNQENWAETAVNMEEVLKGYFVSENNCRVECERQPGQEWSSEFVITMSNNMASLLHCRQQCQDKLRPLKYNSGVEFIADVLNYLQVAYYHLEKLEDAARAVASYLALMPEDEDMLENIKFYSKQVKEDIDDLRIFEKYFNKRDCLNKCQDKEFANLNLNKTLDESILHDMQSKKPYEYLHVCYFQQRMFQKAVSAAYTYLVANPNDETMQSNVKYYIEQPEIDVNDIMDMESEDYVIMYNLGKKSYNQENWAETAVNMEEVLKGYFVSENNCRVECERQPGQEWSSEFVITMSNNMASLLHCRQQCQDKLRPLKYNSGVEFIADVLNYLQVAYYHLEKLEDAARAVASYLALMPEDEDMLENIKFYSKQVDKKAFVPRSEIVHYLKRDTYEKNMLTFFHQGHKHDIDFDSILNSYNFLK
;
A
#
# COMPACT_ATOMS: atom_id res chain seq x y z
N MET A 1 -18.01 48.98 61.01
CA MET A 1 -16.60 48.66 61.32
C MET A 1 -16.04 47.95 60.09
N ALA A 2 -15.67 48.71 59.05
CA ALA A 2 -14.32 49.27 58.80
C ALA A 2 -13.42 48.21 58.12
N SER A 3 -13.24 48.17 56.79
CA SER A 3 -12.53 49.08 55.86
C SER A 3 -11.01 48.78 55.71
N LEU A 4 -10.62 48.40 54.49
CA LEU A 4 -9.45 48.78 53.68
C LEU A 4 -8.04 48.99 54.31
N ASN A 5 -7.03 48.34 53.69
CA ASN A 5 -5.73 48.89 53.20
C ASN A 5 -4.78 47.71 52.85
N LEU A 6 -4.53 47.35 51.59
CA LEU A 6 -3.56 47.93 50.64
C LEU A 6 -2.16 48.18 51.23
N TYR A 7 -1.22 47.28 50.97
CA TYR A 7 0.20 47.63 50.76
C TYR A 7 0.83 46.74 49.69
N LEU A 8 1.24 47.42 48.62
CA LEU A 8 2.04 46.96 47.50
C LEU A 8 3.49 46.80 47.96
N VAL A 9 4.12 45.64 47.78
CA VAL A 9 5.59 45.51 47.86
C VAL A 9 6.07 44.94 46.54
N ILE A 10 6.62 45.84 45.71
CA ILE A 10 7.37 45.55 44.50
C ILE A 10 8.71 44.98 44.94
N ILE A 11 8.99 43.70 44.64
CA ILE A 11 10.33 43.14 44.71
C ILE A 11 10.83 42.92 43.28
N LEU A 12 11.92 43.62 43.00
CA LEU A 12 12.66 43.67 41.74
C LEU A 12 13.03 42.27 41.22
N ILE A 13 12.65 42.04 39.96
CA ILE A 13 13.15 40.97 39.10
C ILE A 13 14.67 41.16 38.94
N SER A 14 15.46 40.34 39.62
CA SER A 14 16.84 40.09 39.22
C SER A 14 16.83 38.92 38.24
N MET A 15 17.13 39.22 36.98
CA MET A 15 17.33 38.24 35.93
C MET A 15 18.52 37.35 36.27
N CYS A 16 18.26 36.21 36.87
CA CYS A 16 19.13 35.05 36.73
C CYS A 16 18.49 34.15 35.67
N GLY A 17 19.01 34.25 34.45
CA GLY A 17 18.61 33.39 33.34
C GLY A 17 19.00 31.95 33.64
N ILE A 18 18.09 31.20 34.25
CA ILE A 18 18.15 29.74 34.21
C ILE A 18 17.57 29.36 32.86
N ARG A 19 18.45 29.14 31.88
CA ARG A 19 18.10 28.38 30.68
C ARG A 19 17.83 26.95 31.12
N PHE A 20 16.58 26.63 31.45
CA PHE A 20 16.09 25.27 31.31
C PHE A 20 15.94 24.99 29.82
N GLY A 21 17.06 24.63 29.23
CA GLY A 21 17.18 24.18 27.85
C GLY A 21 18.14 23.01 27.80
N ASP A 22 18.02 22.08 28.76
CA ASP A 22 18.47 20.72 28.48
C ASP A 22 17.50 20.19 27.43
N CYS A 23 17.93 20.20 26.17
CA CYS A 23 17.30 19.42 25.12
C CYS A 23 17.18 17.99 25.66
N ILE A 24 15.97 17.56 26.03
CA ILE A 24 15.69 16.16 26.31
C ILE A 24 16.02 15.44 24.99
N THR A 25 17.18 14.78 24.96
CA THR A 25 17.60 14.04 23.76
C THR A 25 16.60 12.91 23.55
N PRO A 26 16.11 12.68 22.32
CA PRO A 26 15.20 11.59 22.04
C PRO A 26 15.76 10.28 22.61
N ALA A 27 14.93 9.55 23.36
CA ALA A 27 15.34 8.27 23.88
C ALA A 27 15.45 7.29 22.70
N SER A 28 16.67 6.82 22.46
CA SER A 28 17.02 6.03 21.28
C SER A 28 17.19 4.58 21.69
N LEU A 29 16.22 3.76 21.26
CA LEU A 29 16.19 2.31 21.49
C LEU A 29 17.46 1.65 20.95
N ASP A 30 17.82 1.97 19.70
CA ASP A 30 19.00 1.51 18.97
C ASP A 30 20.30 1.79 19.74
N LYS A 31 20.54 3.04 20.16
CA LYS A 31 21.74 3.39 20.93
C LYS A 31 21.77 2.71 22.30
N THR A 32 20.61 2.53 22.92
CA THR A 32 20.51 1.89 24.24
C THR A 32 20.81 0.40 24.14
N TYR A 33 20.25 -0.28 23.14
CA TYR A 33 20.53 -1.68 22.84
C TYR A 33 22.02 -1.94 22.53
N LEU A 34 22.61 -1.13 21.63
CA LEU A 34 24.05 -1.26 21.29
C LEU A 34 24.97 -0.99 22.48
N LYS A 35 24.60 -0.09 23.39
CA LYS A 35 25.33 0.10 24.66
C LYS A 35 25.23 -1.12 25.57
N GLY A 36 24.10 -1.83 25.57
CA GLY A 36 23.91 -3.11 26.27
C GLY A 36 24.86 -4.18 25.74
N ILE A 37 24.90 -4.37 24.42
CA ILE A 37 25.85 -5.32 23.78
C ILE A 37 27.29 -4.97 24.13
N LYS A 38 27.67 -3.69 24.05
CA LYS A 38 29.03 -3.27 24.43
C LYS A 38 29.31 -3.54 25.90
N ALA A 39 28.38 -3.24 26.80
CA ALA A 39 28.55 -3.51 28.22
C ALA A 39 28.67 -5.00 28.53
N TYR A 40 27.93 -5.85 27.80
CA TYR A 40 28.07 -7.30 27.87
C TYR A 40 29.48 -7.76 27.46
N SER A 41 29.96 -7.32 26.29
CA SER A 41 31.29 -7.68 25.79
C SER A 41 32.43 -7.15 26.66
N ASP A 42 32.24 -6.01 27.32
CA ASP A 42 33.19 -5.42 28.27
C ASP A 42 33.07 -6.02 29.69
N GLU A 43 32.23 -7.05 29.90
CA GLU A 43 31.94 -7.68 31.20
C GLU A 43 31.42 -6.70 32.28
N ARG A 44 30.80 -5.59 31.87
CA ARG A 44 30.19 -4.60 32.75
C ARG A 44 28.75 -4.98 33.07
N TRP A 45 28.57 -6.04 33.86
CA TRP A 45 27.28 -6.70 34.11
C TRP A 45 26.17 -5.78 34.62
N SER A 46 26.44 -4.88 35.58
CA SER A 46 25.44 -3.92 36.07
C SER A 46 24.94 -3.00 34.95
N LEU A 47 25.84 -2.52 34.09
CA LEU A 47 25.51 -1.65 32.97
C LEU A 47 24.81 -2.43 31.84
N CYS A 48 25.20 -3.68 31.62
CA CYS A 48 24.50 -4.59 30.71
C CYS A 48 23.01 -4.69 31.08
N ILE A 49 22.71 -4.99 32.35
CA ILE A 49 21.33 -5.08 32.86
C ILE A 49 20.60 -3.76 32.64
N GLU A 50 21.17 -2.64 33.10
CA GLU A 50 20.54 -1.31 32.98
C GLU A 50 20.18 -0.97 31.52
N LYS A 51 21.07 -1.28 30.58
CA LYS A 51 20.86 -0.94 29.16
C LYS A 51 19.89 -1.89 28.47
N PHE A 52 19.91 -3.19 28.73
CA PHE A 52 18.91 -4.08 28.13
C PHE A 52 17.51 -3.90 28.73
N GLU A 53 17.37 -3.72 30.05
CA GLU A 53 16.08 -3.38 30.67
C GLU A 53 15.53 -2.05 30.12
N GLY A 54 16.40 -1.04 29.97
CA GLY A 54 16.05 0.23 29.34
C GLY A 54 15.63 0.09 27.87
N ALA A 55 16.33 -0.74 27.10
CA ALA A 55 15.97 -1.02 25.71
C ALA A 55 14.61 -1.73 25.61
N LEU A 56 14.35 -2.73 26.45
CA LEU A 56 13.05 -3.41 26.51
C LEU A 56 11.91 -2.44 26.84
N HIS A 57 12.12 -1.52 27.78
CA HIS A 57 11.13 -0.49 28.11
C HIS A 57 10.85 0.44 26.93
N LEU A 58 11.89 0.94 26.26
CA LEU A 58 11.75 1.79 25.07
C LEU A 58 11.05 1.06 23.93
N TYR A 59 11.33 -0.23 23.75
CA TYR A 59 10.67 -1.05 22.73
C TYR A 59 9.18 -1.25 23.03
N LYS A 60 8.79 -1.45 24.29
CA LYS A 60 7.37 -1.52 24.68
C LYS A 60 6.64 -0.21 24.33
N LEU A 61 7.26 0.95 24.59
CA LEU A 61 6.69 2.24 24.20
C LEU A 61 6.60 2.40 22.68
N TYR A 62 7.68 2.10 21.94
CA TYR A 62 7.70 2.11 20.48
C TYR A 62 6.56 1.26 19.91
N LYS A 63 6.46 0.01 20.37
CA LYS A 63 5.45 -0.96 19.97
C LYS A 63 4.03 -0.44 20.22
N SER A 64 3.80 0.16 21.39
CA SER A 64 2.49 0.73 21.74
C SER A 64 2.04 1.84 20.80
N VAL A 65 2.95 2.74 20.39
CA VAL A 65 2.65 3.81 19.43
C VAL A 65 2.25 3.23 18.08
N VAL A 66 3.05 2.30 17.57
CA VAL A 66 2.82 1.67 16.26
C VAL A 66 1.47 0.96 16.23
N ILE A 67 1.18 0.13 17.23
CA ILE A 67 -0.09 -0.62 17.33
C ILE A 67 -1.28 0.34 17.42
N ASN A 68 -1.22 1.31 18.32
CA ASN A 68 -2.34 2.25 18.53
C ASN A 68 -2.64 3.06 17.28
N CYS A 69 -1.62 3.52 16.56
CA CYS A 69 -1.81 4.22 15.30
C CYS A 69 -2.42 3.32 14.22
N ARG A 70 -1.98 2.07 14.09
CA ARG A 70 -2.57 1.12 13.14
C ARG A 70 -4.02 0.79 13.47
N ILE A 71 -4.34 0.49 14.73
CA ILE A 71 -5.73 0.22 15.16
C ILE A 71 -6.63 1.41 14.84
N LYS A 72 -6.18 2.62 15.19
CA LYS A 72 -6.92 3.86 14.91
C LYS A 72 -7.17 4.05 13.42
N CYS A 73 -6.14 3.89 12.58
CA CYS A 73 -6.27 4.12 11.15
C CYS A 73 -6.98 2.97 10.41
N ASN A 74 -6.99 1.75 10.96
CA ASN A 74 -7.77 0.62 10.45
C ASN A 74 -9.28 0.80 10.71
N SER A 75 -9.64 1.42 11.83
CA SER A 75 -11.02 1.63 12.27
C SER A 75 -11.60 2.97 11.82
N GLN A 76 -10.79 3.85 11.21
CA GLN A 76 -11.24 5.15 10.75
C GLN A 76 -12.19 5.00 9.56
N VAL A 77 -13.44 5.40 9.77
CA VAL A 77 -14.42 5.56 8.70
C VAL A 77 -14.10 6.86 7.95
N TYR A 78 -14.01 6.78 6.63
CA TYR A 78 -13.92 7.95 5.77
C TYR A 78 -15.02 7.90 4.72
N GLU A 79 -15.51 9.07 4.31
CA GLU A 79 -16.46 9.16 3.21
C GLU A 79 -15.70 9.27 1.89
N SER A 80 -15.82 8.24 1.05
CA SER A 80 -15.21 8.22 -0.28
C SER A 80 -15.70 9.39 -1.12
N GLN A 81 -14.76 10.13 -1.70
CA GLN A 81 -15.02 11.18 -2.69
C GLN A 81 -15.29 10.58 -4.07
N VAL A 82 -14.89 9.33 -4.29
CA VAL A 82 -15.19 8.55 -5.50
C VAL A 82 -16.63 8.01 -5.44
N LYS A 83 -17.58 8.83 -5.88
CA LYS A 83 -19.01 8.49 -5.87
C LYS A 83 -19.43 7.53 -6.99
N GLU A 84 -18.67 7.49 -8.07
CA GLU A 84 -18.94 6.62 -9.22
C GLU A 84 -18.11 5.33 -9.16
N ASP A 85 -18.49 4.30 -9.91
CA ASP A 85 -17.71 3.08 -10.06
C ASP A 85 -16.71 3.28 -11.21
N ILE A 86 -15.51 3.76 -10.86
CA ILE A 86 -14.43 4.06 -11.81
C ILE A 86 -13.23 3.21 -11.39
N ASP A 87 -12.99 2.13 -12.15
CA ASP A 87 -11.91 1.18 -11.95
C ASP A 87 -11.76 0.75 -10.46
N ASP A 88 -10.54 0.84 -9.93
CA ASP A 88 -10.20 0.49 -8.56
C ASP A 88 -10.04 1.74 -7.67
N LEU A 89 -10.49 2.92 -8.11
CA LEU A 89 -10.16 4.19 -7.46
C LEU A 89 -10.67 4.29 -6.01
N ARG A 90 -11.80 3.64 -5.68
CA ARG A 90 -12.28 3.56 -4.28
C ARG A 90 -11.33 2.77 -3.38
N ILE A 91 -10.75 1.69 -3.92
CA ILE A 91 -9.73 0.90 -3.21
C ILE A 91 -8.48 1.76 -3.03
N PHE A 92 -8.07 2.50 -4.06
CA PHE A 92 -6.85 3.33 -3.99
C PHE A 92 -7.03 4.47 -2.98
N GLU A 93 -8.19 5.12 -2.99
CA GLU A 93 -8.57 6.12 -2.00
C GLU A 93 -8.53 5.56 -0.56
N LYS A 94 -8.98 4.32 -0.34
CA LYS A 94 -8.91 3.63 0.98
C LYS A 94 -7.47 3.56 1.48
N TYR A 95 -6.54 3.12 0.64
CA TYR A 95 -5.13 2.99 1.01
C TYR A 95 -4.46 4.36 1.21
N PHE A 96 -4.77 5.36 0.36
CA PHE A 96 -4.22 6.70 0.50
C PHE A 96 -4.68 7.40 1.78
N ASN A 97 -5.96 7.27 2.15
CA ASN A 97 -6.47 7.80 3.41
C ASN A 97 -5.81 7.09 4.61
N LYS A 98 -5.68 5.77 4.54
CA LYS A 98 -5.05 4.98 5.60
C LYS A 98 -3.57 5.35 5.77
N ARG A 99 -2.84 5.55 4.67
CA ARG A 99 -1.45 6.04 4.66
C ARG A 99 -1.35 7.41 5.34
N ASP A 100 -2.16 8.37 4.91
CA ASP A 100 -2.15 9.73 5.47
C ASP A 100 -2.45 9.73 6.97
N CYS A 101 -3.46 8.96 7.40
CA CYS A 101 -3.75 8.76 8.82
C CYS A 101 -2.55 8.19 9.58
N LEU A 102 -1.93 7.13 9.05
CA LEU A 102 -0.84 6.43 9.72
C LEU A 102 0.37 7.35 9.91
N ASN A 103 0.75 8.08 8.87
CA ASN A 103 1.84 9.05 8.91
C ASN A 103 1.56 10.13 9.96
N LYS A 104 0.42 10.81 9.88
CA LYS A 104 0.03 11.86 10.84
C LYS A 104 -0.03 11.36 12.27
N CYS A 105 -0.52 10.13 12.48
CA CYS A 105 -0.59 9.53 13.79
C CYS A 105 0.81 9.26 14.34
N GLN A 106 1.65 8.56 13.58
CA GLN A 106 2.99 8.21 14.02
C GLN A 106 3.85 9.44 14.27
N ASP A 107 3.85 10.42 13.35
CA ASP A 107 4.65 11.64 13.48
C ASP A 107 4.30 12.40 14.77
N LYS A 108 3.00 12.48 15.07
CA LYS A 108 2.51 13.11 16.30
C LYS A 108 2.91 12.31 17.55
N GLU A 109 2.60 11.01 17.59
CA GLU A 109 2.76 10.22 18.82
C GLU A 109 4.23 9.93 19.16
N PHE A 110 5.10 9.72 18.16
CA PHE A 110 6.54 9.61 18.39
C PHE A 110 7.15 10.92 18.90
N ALA A 111 6.71 12.07 18.35
CA ALA A 111 7.14 13.37 18.84
C ALA A 111 6.68 13.64 20.29
N ASN A 112 5.43 13.29 20.63
CA ASN A 112 4.90 13.46 21.99
C ASN A 112 5.72 12.70 23.04
N LEU A 113 6.22 11.52 22.70
CA LEU A 113 6.98 10.66 23.59
C LEU A 113 8.50 10.88 23.54
N ASN A 114 8.98 11.82 22.71
CA ASN A 114 10.41 12.03 22.43
C ASN A 114 11.13 10.73 22.03
N LEU A 115 10.46 9.91 21.21
CA LEU A 115 10.99 8.65 20.70
C LEU A 115 11.42 8.81 19.23
N ASN A 116 12.43 8.05 18.82
CA ASN A 116 12.78 7.97 17.41
C ASN A 116 11.75 7.10 16.66
N LYS A 117 11.18 7.64 15.57
CA LYS A 117 10.23 6.91 14.70
C LYS A 117 10.92 5.81 13.91
N THR A 118 12.16 6.06 13.46
CA THR A 118 12.92 5.14 12.63
C THR A 118 13.76 4.22 13.50
N LEU A 119 13.68 2.92 13.25
CA LEU A 119 14.44 1.89 13.93
C LEU A 119 15.10 0.99 12.87
N ASP A 120 16.34 0.59 13.13
CA ASP A 120 17.05 -0.37 12.28
C ASP A 120 16.33 -1.72 12.29
N GLU A 121 16.09 -2.31 11.11
CA GLU A 121 15.31 -3.55 10.98
C GLU A 121 15.97 -4.74 11.69
N SER A 122 17.31 -4.77 11.78
CA SER A 122 18.02 -5.84 12.50
C SER A 122 17.83 -5.73 14.01
N ILE A 123 17.82 -4.51 14.54
CA ILE A 123 17.55 -4.26 15.97
C ILE A 123 16.08 -4.58 16.27
N LEU A 124 15.16 -4.19 15.40
CA LEU A 124 13.75 -4.53 15.56
C LEU A 124 13.55 -6.05 15.60
N HIS A 125 14.18 -6.78 14.68
CA HIS A 125 14.16 -8.24 14.66
C HIS A 125 14.73 -8.84 15.96
N ASP A 126 15.86 -8.33 16.45
CA ASP A 126 16.45 -8.75 17.73
C ASP A 126 15.47 -8.52 18.91
N MET A 127 14.75 -7.39 18.93
CA MET A 127 13.72 -7.12 19.95
C MET A 127 12.51 -8.06 19.83
N GLN A 128 12.06 -8.34 18.61
CA GLN A 128 10.93 -9.24 18.33
C GLN A 128 11.24 -10.69 18.69
N SER A 129 12.46 -11.16 18.40
CA SER A 129 12.97 -12.49 18.74
C SER A 129 13.38 -12.64 20.20
N LYS A 130 13.13 -11.62 21.04
CA LYS A 130 13.47 -11.60 22.47
C LYS A 130 14.97 -11.76 22.77
N LYS A 131 15.84 -11.44 21.81
CA LYS A 131 17.30 -11.54 21.95
C LYS A 131 17.92 -10.76 23.12
N PRO A 132 17.40 -9.61 23.59
CA PRO A 132 17.88 -9.00 24.83
C PRO A 132 17.91 -9.95 26.03
N TYR A 133 17.01 -10.93 26.08
CA TYR A 133 16.95 -11.92 27.15
C TYR A 133 18.08 -12.96 27.08
N GLU A 134 18.62 -13.22 25.89
CA GLU A 134 19.85 -14.00 25.67
C GLU A 134 21.06 -13.35 26.38
N TYR A 135 21.13 -12.02 26.40
CA TYR A 135 22.19 -11.32 27.13
C TYR A 135 21.86 -11.18 28.63
N LEU A 136 20.59 -10.86 28.94
CA LEU A 136 20.18 -10.60 30.33
C LEU A 136 20.34 -11.82 31.23
N HIS A 137 20.10 -13.05 30.75
CA HIS A 137 20.25 -14.22 31.61
C HIS A 137 21.70 -14.37 32.12
N VAL A 138 22.69 -14.11 31.25
CA VAL A 138 24.11 -14.12 31.64
C VAL A 138 24.41 -12.95 32.57
N CYS A 139 23.97 -11.73 32.24
CA CYS A 139 24.26 -10.56 33.07
C CYS A 139 23.67 -10.67 34.48
N TYR A 140 22.44 -11.20 34.61
CA TYR A 140 21.85 -11.52 35.91
C TYR A 140 22.62 -12.62 36.64
N PHE A 141 23.05 -13.67 35.94
CA PHE A 141 23.80 -14.77 36.53
C PHE A 141 25.13 -14.27 37.13
N GLN A 142 25.88 -13.45 36.40
CA GLN A 142 27.14 -12.87 36.88
C GLN A 142 26.97 -11.95 38.10
N GLN A 143 25.79 -11.33 38.22
CA GLN A 143 25.41 -10.51 39.38
C GLN A 143 24.77 -11.32 40.52
N ARG A 144 24.77 -12.66 40.44
CA ARG A 144 24.17 -13.59 41.42
C ARG A 144 22.66 -13.42 41.58
N MET A 145 21.99 -12.92 40.55
CA MET A 145 20.53 -12.77 40.49
C MET A 145 19.91 -14.01 39.84
N PHE A 146 20.14 -15.20 40.41
CA PHE A 146 19.86 -16.48 39.76
C PHE A 146 18.40 -16.66 39.34
N GLN A 147 17.44 -16.24 40.18
CA GLN A 147 16.01 -16.31 39.84
C GLN A 147 15.65 -15.48 38.59
N LYS A 148 16.25 -14.28 38.45
CA LYS A 148 16.07 -13.46 37.25
C LYS A 148 16.80 -14.04 36.05
N ALA A 149 17.96 -14.66 36.24
CA ALA A 149 18.70 -15.32 35.17
C ALA A 149 17.87 -16.44 34.53
N VAL A 150 17.31 -17.35 35.34
CA VAL A 150 16.47 -18.43 34.81
C VAL A 150 15.19 -17.91 34.15
N SER A 151 14.56 -16.89 34.73
CA SER A 151 13.35 -16.28 34.15
C SER A 151 13.65 -15.58 32.81
N ALA A 152 14.82 -14.95 32.64
CA ALA A 152 15.23 -14.33 31.38
C ALA A 152 15.51 -15.41 30.32
N ALA A 153 16.23 -16.48 30.69
CA ALA A 153 16.47 -17.62 29.81
C ALA A 153 15.15 -18.29 29.36
N TYR A 154 14.21 -18.47 30.30
CA TYR A 154 12.87 -18.99 30.02
C TYR A 154 12.09 -18.07 29.08
N THR A 155 12.11 -16.75 29.30
CA THR A 155 11.47 -15.74 28.44
C THR A 155 11.96 -15.82 26.98
N TYR A 156 13.28 -15.98 26.78
CA TYR A 156 13.83 -16.19 25.45
C TYR A 156 13.36 -17.52 24.83
N LEU A 157 13.33 -18.60 25.61
CA LEU A 157 12.94 -19.93 25.16
C LEU A 157 11.46 -20.01 24.77
N VAL A 158 10.57 -19.23 25.41
CA VAL A 158 9.17 -19.11 25.00
C VAL A 158 9.04 -18.65 23.55
N ALA A 159 9.87 -17.69 23.13
CA ALA A 159 9.89 -17.20 21.74
C ALA A 159 10.71 -18.08 20.78
N ASN A 160 11.71 -18.80 21.29
CA ASN A 160 12.66 -19.60 20.52
C ASN A 160 12.72 -21.05 21.04
N PRO A 161 11.63 -21.83 20.94
CA PRO A 161 11.51 -23.12 21.62
C PRO A 161 12.51 -24.18 21.15
N ASN A 162 13.11 -24.02 19.97
CA ASN A 162 14.06 -24.96 19.36
C ASN A 162 15.53 -24.66 19.69
N ASP A 163 15.82 -23.66 20.53
CA ASP A 163 17.20 -23.32 20.91
C ASP A 163 17.76 -24.31 21.94
N GLU A 164 18.50 -25.32 21.48
CA GLU A 164 19.07 -26.38 22.32
C GLU A 164 20.05 -25.83 23.38
N THR A 165 20.73 -24.73 23.09
CA THR A 165 21.67 -24.10 24.03
C THR A 165 20.90 -23.48 25.18
N MET A 166 19.84 -22.71 24.87
CA MET A 166 19.02 -22.10 25.91
C MET A 166 18.26 -23.15 26.73
N GLN A 167 17.76 -24.23 26.10
CA GLN A 167 17.15 -25.36 26.83
C GLN A 167 18.12 -25.93 27.87
N SER A 168 19.38 -26.13 27.48
CA SER A 168 20.43 -26.63 28.38
C SER A 168 20.72 -25.64 29.51
N ASN A 169 20.79 -24.34 29.21
CA ASN A 169 21.00 -23.28 30.21
C ASN A 169 19.86 -23.21 31.23
N VAL A 170 18.61 -23.26 30.77
CA VAL A 170 17.42 -23.26 31.65
C VAL A 170 17.44 -24.48 32.56
N LYS A 171 17.71 -25.67 32.01
CA LYS A 171 17.83 -26.90 32.80
C LYS A 171 18.93 -26.79 33.85
N TYR A 172 20.10 -26.28 33.47
CA TYR A 172 21.21 -26.05 34.39
C TYR A 172 20.82 -25.11 35.54
N TYR A 173 20.08 -24.02 35.26
CA TYR A 173 19.62 -23.11 36.29
C TYR A 173 18.60 -23.74 37.22
N ILE A 174 17.62 -24.50 36.69
CA ILE A 174 16.59 -25.19 37.48
C ILE A 174 17.21 -26.18 38.49
N GLU A 175 18.36 -26.77 38.17
CA GLU A 175 19.07 -27.70 39.05
C GLU A 175 19.83 -27.01 40.21
N GLN A 176 19.92 -25.67 40.22
CA GLN A 176 20.60 -24.93 41.29
C GLN A 176 19.72 -24.85 42.56
N PRO A 177 20.28 -25.06 43.76
CA PRO A 177 19.52 -25.11 45.00
C PRO A 177 18.87 -23.78 45.40
N GLU A 178 19.35 -22.65 44.87
CA GLU A 178 18.82 -21.32 45.13
C GLU A 178 17.60 -20.95 44.27
N ILE A 179 17.21 -21.78 43.30
CA ILE A 179 16.08 -21.50 42.40
C ILE A 179 14.79 -22.08 42.95
N ASP A 180 13.76 -21.24 43.05
CA ASP A 180 12.40 -21.71 43.21
C ASP A 180 11.75 -21.84 41.82
N VAL A 181 11.43 -23.09 41.44
CA VAL A 181 10.82 -23.42 40.16
C VAL A 181 9.44 -22.78 40.00
N ASN A 182 8.72 -22.52 41.10
CA ASN A 182 7.40 -21.89 41.07
C ASN A 182 7.47 -20.39 40.78
N ASP A 183 8.62 -19.76 41.04
CA ASP A 183 8.87 -18.33 40.82
C ASP A 183 9.52 -18.06 39.46
N ILE A 184 9.67 -19.08 38.60
CA ILE A 184 10.14 -18.89 37.21
C ILE A 184 8.99 -18.31 36.40
N MET A 185 9.21 -17.14 35.82
CA MET A 185 8.19 -16.46 35.03
C MET A 185 8.70 -16.05 33.65
N ASP A 186 7.80 -16.05 32.68
CA ASP A 186 7.99 -15.30 31.44
C ASP A 186 7.88 -13.80 31.76
N MET A 187 8.98 -13.07 31.61
CA MET A 187 9.07 -11.64 31.91
C MET A 187 8.32 -10.77 30.88
N GLU A 188 7.89 -11.36 29.77
CA GLU A 188 7.06 -10.74 28.74
C GLU A 188 5.66 -11.35 28.70
N SER A 189 5.28 -12.13 29.73
CA SER A 189 3.97 -12.78 29.78
C SER A 189 2.85 -11.75 29.73
N GLU A 190 1.88 -11.99 28.84
CA GLU A 190 0.70 -11.15 28.69
C GLU A 190 -0.25 -11.35 29.88
N ASP A 191 -1.02 -10.31 30.24
CA ASP A 191 -1.89 -10.32 31.42
C ASP A 191 -2.90 -11.49 31.42
N TYR A 192 -3.38 -11.92 30.25
CA TYR A 192 -4.31 -13.05 30.14
C TYR A 192 -3.66 -14.39 30.58
N VAL A 193 -2.34 -14.56 30.45
CA VAL A 193 -1.65 -15.77 30.92
C VAL A 193 -1.62 -15.81 32.45
N ILE A 194 -1.47 -14.65 33.08
CA ILE A 194 -1.55 -14.51 34.53
C ILE A 194 -2.96 -14.85 35.01
N MET A 195 -3.99 -14.29 34.36
CA MET A 195 -5.40 -14.58 34.66
C MET A 195 -5.74 -16.07 34.48
N TYR A 196 -5.17 -16.70 33.45
CA TYR A 196 -5.36 -18.13 33.21
C TYR A 196 -4.83 -18.99 34.36
N ASN A 197 -3.63 -18.67 34.87
CA ASN A 197 -3.04 -19.38 36.01
C ASN A 197 -3.85 -19.16 37.31
N LEU A 198 -4.36 -17.95 37.54
CA LEU A 198 -5.26 -17.66 38.66
C LEU A 198 -6.60 -18.40 38.53
N GLY A 199 -7.17 -18.47 37.33
CA GLY A 199 -8.40 -19.21 37.03
C GLY A 199 -8.24 -20.70 37.31
N LYS A 200 -7.13 -21.31 36.88
CA LYS A 200 -6.79 -22.71 37.20
C LYS A 200 -6.62 -22.95 38.70
N LYS A 201 -5.94 -22.05 39.41
CA LYS A 201 -5.77 -22.13 40.86
C LYS A 201 -7.14 -22.11 41.56
N SER A 202 -8.02 -21.21 41.14
CA SER A 202 -9.39 -21.09 41.66
C SER A 202 -10.23 -22.32 41.35
N TYR A 203 -10.05 -22.89 40.16
CA TYR A 203 -10.75 -24.12 39.74
C TYR A 203 -10.37 -25.30 40.64
N ASN A 204 -9.08 -25.47 40.92
CA ASN A 204 -8.59 -26.51 41.82
C ASN A 204 -9.04 -26.31 43.28
N GLN A 205 -9.49 -25.11 43.63
CA GLN A 205 -10.06 -24.77 44.94
C GLN A 205 -11.59 -24.84 44.94
N GLU A 206 -12.21 -25.27 43.84
CA GLU A 206 -13.67 -25.28 43.61
C GLU A 206 -14.32 -23.90 43.78
N ASN A 207 -13.55 -22.81 43.63
CA ASN A 207 -14.06 -21.45 43.62
C ASN A 207 -14.58 -21.08 42.22
N TRP A 208 -15.74 -21.62 41.87
CA TRP A 208 -16.33 -21.51 40.53
C TRP A 208 -16.59 -20.05 40.10
N ALA A 209 -16.95 -19.18 41.04
CA ALA A 209 -17.18 -17.75 40.75
C ALA A 209 -15.89 -17.06 40.30
N GLU A 210 -14.79 -17.29 41.01
CA GLU A 210 -13.49 -16.70 40.67
C GLU A 210 -12.88 -17.35 39.42
N THR A 211 -13.07 -18.66 39.21
CA THR A 211 -12.71 -19.32 37.95
C THR A 211 -13.41 -18.68 36.76
N ALA A 212 -14.72 -18.49 36.82
CA ALA A 212 -15.49 -17.91 35.72
C ALA A 212 -14.99 -16.48 35.40
N VAL A 213 -14.82 -15.63 36.42
CA VAL A 213 -14.31 -14.26 36.24
C VAL A 213 -12.92 -14.26 35.60
N ASN A 214 -12.01 -15.10 36.10
CA ASN A 214 -10.65 -15.16 35.58
C ASN A 214 -10.62 -15.66 34.13
N MET A 215 -11.36 -16.73 33.80
CA MET A 215 -11.36 -17.30 32.46
C MET A 215 -12.05 -16.40 31.41
N GLU A 216 -13.06 -15.63 31.79
CA GLU A 216 -13.62 -14.58 30.90
C GLU A 216 -12.58 -13.50 30.60
N GLU A 217 -11.82 -13.05 31.60
CA GLU A 217 -10.75 -12.07 31.40
C GLU A 217 -9.60 -12.65 30.55
N VAL A 218 -9.37 -13.97 30.61
CA VAL A 218 -8.45 -14.66 29.70
C VAL A 218 -8.90 -14.50 28.26
N LEU A 219 -10.16 -14.82 27.93
CA LEU A 219 -10.67 -14.70 26.57
C LEU A 219 -10.58 -13.25 26.06
N LYS A 220 -11.02 -12.29 26.88
CA LYS A 220 -10.96 -10.87 26.54
C LYS A 220 -9.52 -10.40 26.29
N GLY A 221 -8.59 -10.74 27.18
CA GLY A 221 -7.18 -10.37 27.04
C GLY A 221 -6.53 -11.05 25.84
N TYR A 222 -6.82 -12.34 25.61
CA TYR A 222 -6.31 -13.10 24.46
C TYR A 222 -6.72 -12.45 23.13
N PHE A 223 -8.00 -12.11 22.95
CA PHE A 223 -8.45 -11.49 21.69
C PHE A 223 -7.90 -10.07 21.49
N VAL A 224 -7.63 -9.33 22.57
CA VAL A 224 -6.91 -8.05 22.48
C VAL A 224 -5.47 -8.28 22.01
N SER A 225 -4.75 -9.24 22.60
CA SER A 225 -3.38 -9.59 22.20
C SER A 225 -3.32 -10.18 20.78
N GLU A 226 -4.32 -10.95 20.36
CA GLU A 226 -4.45 -11.47 18.99
C GLU A 226 -4.64 -10.34 18.00
N ASN A 227 -5.56 -9.41 18.26
CA ASN A 227 -5.74 -8.23 17.43
C ASN A 227 -4.44 -7.40 17.34
N ASN A 228 -3.75 -7.18 18.47
CA ASN A 228 -2.45 -6.51 18.50
C ASN A 228 -1.41 -7.22 17.63
N CYS A 229 -1.32 -8.55 17.70
CA CYS A 229 -0.46 -9.33 16.82
C CYS A 229 -0.83 -9.14 15.34
N ARG A 230 -2.13 -9.15 15.00
CA ARG A 230 -2.59 -8.98 13.61
C ARG A 230 -2.26 -7.61 13.02
N VAL A 231 -2.30 -6.54 13.82
CA VAL A 231 -1.86 -5.20 13.37
C VAL A 231 -0.34 -5.11 13.33
N GLU A 232 0.41 -5.83 14.16
CA GLU A 232 1.86 -5.93 14.04
C GLU A 232 2.29 -6.51 12.69
N CYS A 233 1.54 -7.46 12.14
CA CYS A 233 1.75 -8.04 10.80
C CYS A 233 1.64 -7.04 9.64
N GLU A 234 1.11 -5.82 9.86
CA GLU A 234 1.19 -4.77 8.84
C GLU A 234 2.62 -4.26 8.65
N ARG A 235 3.56 -4.61 9.53
CA ARG A 235 4.98 -4.55 9.22
C ARG A 235 5.39 -5.82 8.50
N GLN A 236 5.88 -5.70 7.28
CA GLN A 236 6.25 -6.83 6.43
C GLN A 236 7.75 -6.85 6.15
N PRO A 237 8.35 -8.04 6.03
CA PRO A 237 9.67 -8.15 5.42
C PRO A 237 9.60 -7.76 3.94
N GLY A 238 10.75 -7.51 3.33
CA GLY A 238 10.88 -7.37 1.88
C GLY A 238 10.16 -8.50 1.15
N GLN A 239 9.26 -8.15 0.23
CA GLN A 239 8.52 -9.14 -0.57
C GLN A 239 9.19 -9.32 -1.93
N GLU A 240 9.00 -10.49 -2.54
CA GLU A 240 9.42 -10.73 -3.91
C GLU A 240 8.65 -9.80 -4.85
N TRP A 241 9.39 -8.94 -5.52
CA TRP A 241 8.88 -8.00 -6.49
C TRP A 241 8.63 -8.67 -7.84
N SER A 242 7.53 -8.31 -8.46
CA SER A 242 7.24 -8.58 -9.87
C SER A 242 6.98 -7.26 -10.57
N SER A 243 7.41 -7.14 -11.83
CA SER A 243 7.01 -6.00 -12.65
C SER A 243 5.50 -5.97 -12.90
N GLU A 244 4.77 -7.06 -12.73
CA GLU A 244 3.31 -7.07 -12.83
C GLU A 244 2.65 -6.56 -11.52
N PHE A 245 1.96 -5.42 -11.60
CA PHE A 245 1.29 -4.75 -10.47
C PHE A 245 0.42 -5.71 -9.67
N VAL A 246 -0.46 -6.47 -10.33
CA VAL A 246 -1.38 -7.39 -9.64
C VAL A 246 -0.65 -8.50 -8.87
N ILE A 247 0.49 -8.98 -9.38
CA ILE A 247 1.29 -10.03 -8.71
C ILE A 247 1.93 -9.44 -7.46
N THR A 248 2.54 -8.26 -7.57
CA THR A 248 3.14 -7.55 -6.45
C THR A 248 2.11 -7.24 -5.36
N MET A 249 0.95 -6.70 -5.71
CA MET A 249 -0.13 -6.44 -4.75
C MET A 249 -0.60 -7.73 -4.06
N SER A 250 -0.74 -8.81 -4.81
CA SER A 250 -1.12 -10.12 -4.28
C SER A 250 -0.07 -10.71 -3.32
N ASN A 251 1.22 -10.59 -3.64
CA ASN A 251 2.30 -11.08 -2.77
C ASN A 251 2.28 -10.36 -1.41
N ASN A 252 2.15 -9.03 -1.41
CA ASN A 252 2.02 -8.24 -0.18
C ASN A 252 0.79 -8.66 0.64
N MET A 253 -0.37 -8.88 0.00
CA MET A 253 -1.58 -9.35 0.69
C MET A 253 -1.44 -10.77 1.26
N ALA A 254 -0.85 -11.70 0.51
CA ALA A 254 -0.63 -13.07 0.94
C ALA A 254 0.31 -13.13 2.16
N SER A 255 1.39 -12.33 2.15
CA SER A 255 2.31 -12.20 3.28
C SER A 255 1.60 -11.69 4.54
N LEU A 256 0.72 -10.69 4.41
CA LEU A 256 -0.08 -10.16 5.52
C LEU A 256 -1.00 -11.25 6.12
N LEU A 257 -1.71 -11.98 5.25
CA LEU A 257 -2.61 -13.05 5.68
C LEU A 257 -1.85 -14.18 6.37
N HIS A 258 -0.71 -14.60 5.82
CA HIS A 258 0.13 -15.64 6.40
C HIS A 258 0.59 -15.25 7.81
N CYS A 259 1.08 -14.02 8.00
CA CYS A 259 1.46 -13.54 9.32
C CYS A 259 0.28 -13.50 10.29
N ARG A 260 -0.88 -12.97 9.86
CA ARG A 260 -2.08 -12.89 10.71
C ARG A 260 -2.59 -14.27 11.12
N GLN A 261 -2.57 -15.24 10.21
CA GLN A 261 -2.97 -16.62 10.50
C GLN A 261 -2.12 -17.26 11.61
N GLN A 262 -0.84 -16.89 11.71
CA GLN A 262 0.06 -17.40 12.72
C GLN A 262 -0.10 -16.76 14.10
N CYS A 263 -0.86 -15.66 14.23
CA CYS A 263 -0.99 -14.94 15.50
C CYS A 263 -1.60 -15.80 16.61
N GLN A 264 -2.60 -16.61 16.29
CA GLN A 264 -3.20 -17.52 17.27
C GLN A 264 -2.17 -18.47 17.89
N ASP A 265 -1.25 -19.00 17.07
CA ASP A 265 -0.24 -19.97 17.51
C ASP A 265 0.97 -19.31 18.17
N LYS A 266 1.27 -18.04 17.83
CA LYS A 266 2.30 -17.24 18.52
C LYS A 266 1.90 -16.87 19.95
N LEU A 267 0.60 -16.82 20.24
CA LEU A 267 0.05 -16.43 21.54
C LEU A 267 -0.30 -17.64 22.43
N ARG A 268 -0.06 -18.87 21.97
CA ARG A 268 -0.36 -20.06 22.78
C ARG A 268 0.67 -20.20 23.91
N PRO A 269 0.25 -20.58 25.12
CA PRO A 269 1.18 -21.09 26.13
C PRO A 269 1.92 -22.33 25.61
N LEU A 270 3.19 -22.50 26.00
CA LEU A 270 4.07 -23.58 25.51
C LEU A 270 3.47 -25.00 25.59
N LYS A 271 2.57 -25.25 26.55
CA LYS A 271 1.96 -26.57 26.77
C LYS A 271 0.91 -26.98 25.72
N TYR A 272 0.41 -26.06 24.89
CA TYR A 272 -0.59 -26.35 23.85
C TYR A 272 0.04 -26.43 22.48
N ASN A 273 -0.54 -27.18 21.54
CA ASN A 273 -0.03 -27.27 20.17
C ASN A 273 -0.49 -26.10 19.29
N SER A 274 -1.65 -25.51 19.60
CA SER A 274 -2.21 -24.37 18.86
C SER A 274 -2.88 -23.34 19.78
N GLY A 275 -3.10 -22.13 19.25
CA GLY A 275 -3.93 -21.13 19.93
C GLY A 275 -5.39 -21.58 20.09
N VAL A 276 -5.91 -22.31 19.11
CA VAL A 276 -7.26 -22.87 19.11
C VAL A 276 -7.45 -23.83 20.29
N GLU A 277 -6.48 -24.73 20.51
CA GLU A 277 -6.47 -25.66 21.63
C GLU A 277 -6.48 -24.93 22.98
N PHE A 278 -5.72 -23.84 23.10
CA PHE A 278 -5.71 -23.01 24.31
C PHE A 278 -7.08 -22.37 24.58
N ILE A 279 -7.69 -21.75 23.58
CA ILE A 279 -9.01 -21.11 23.73
C ILE A 279 -10.07 -22.17 24.09
N ALA A 280 -10.01 -23.34 23.44
CA ALA A 280 -10.90 -24.45 23.73
C ALA A 280 -10.78 -24.90 25.20
N ASP A 281 -9.57 -25.02 25.74
CA ASP A 281 -9.37 -25.36 27.15
C ASP A 281 -9.93 -24.29 28.10
N VAL A 282 -9.78 -23.01 27.78
CA VAL A 282 -10.39 -21.90 28.55
C VAL A 282 -11.92 -22.00 28.55
N LEU A 283 -12.52 -22.29 27.40
CA LEU A 283 -13.97 -22.49 27.26
C LEU A 283 -14.47 -23.71 28.05
N ASN A 284 -13.64 -24.76 28.13
CA ASN A 284 -13.94 -25.93 28.96
C ASN A 284 -13.95 -25.57 30.46
N TYR A 285 -13.00 -24.78 30.95
CA TYR A 285 -13.05 -24.27 32.32
C TYR A 285 -14.30 -23.42 32.58
N LEU A 286 -14.68 -22.58 31.61
CA LEU A 286 -15.88 -21.74 31.70
C LEU A 286 -17.17 -22.55 31.79
N GLN A 287 -17.34 -23.57 30.94
CA GLN A 287 -18.58 -24.36 30.96
C GLN A 287 -18.78 -25.05 32.32
N VAL A 288 -17.72 -25.62 32.90
CA VAL A 288 -17.79 -26.27 34.22
C VAL A 288 -18.12 -25.25 35.30
N ALA A 289 -17.41 -24.11 35.32
CA ALA A 289 -17.66 -23.06 36.30
C ALA A 289 -19.09 -22.52 36.21
N TYR A 290 -19.60 -22.26 35.00
CA TYR A 290 -20.97 -21.81 34.80
C TYR A 290 -22.01 -22.83 35.20
N TYR A 291 -21.76 -24.11 34.94
CA TYR A 291 -22.63 -25.19 35.38
C TYR A 291 -22.77 -25.23 36.91
N HIS A 292 -21.65 -25.19 37.65
CA HIS A 292 -21.67 -25.18 39.11
C HIS A 292 -22.25 -23.90 39.74
N LEU A 293 -22.31 -22.80 38.97
CA LEU A 293 -22.97 -21.55 39.35
C LEU A 293 -24.45 -21.50 38.95
N GLU A 294 -25.02 -22.60 38.43
CA GLU A 294 -26.38 -22.70 37.91
C GLU A 294 -26.68 -21.72 36.73
N LYS A 295 -25.63 -21.26 36.04
CA LYS A 295 -25.70 -20.40 34.86
C LYS A 295 -25.77 -21.22 33.57
N LEU A 296 -26.84 -22.00 33.43
CA LEU A 296 -26.96 -23.02 32.37
C LEU A 296 -26.88 -22.46 30.94
N GLU A 297 -27.40 -21.25 30.70
CA GLU A 297 -27.31 -20.61 29.37
C GLU A 297 -25.87 -20.20 29.02
N ASP A 298 -25.11 -19.70 30.01
CA ASP A 298 -23.71 -19.31 29.81
C ASP A 298 -22.84 -20.55 29.59
N ALA A 299 -23.10 -21.64 30.34
CA ALA A 299 -22.45 -22.94 30.13
C ALA A 299 -22.73 -23.48 28.72
N ALA A 300 -23.99 -23.47 28.27
CA ALA A 300 -24.35 -23.90 26.92
C ALA A 300 -23.69 -23.05 25.83
N ARG A 301 -23.57 -21.73 26.04
CA ARG A 301 -22.84 -20.84 25.12
C ARG A 301 -21.35 -21.16 25.08
N ALA A 302 -20.71 -21.45 26.21
CA ALA A 302 -19.31 -21.86 26.26
C ALA A 302 -19.06 -23.18 25.50
N VAL A 303 -19.94 -24.18 25.66
CA VAL A 303 -19.89 -25.44 24.90
C VAL A 303 -20.09 -25.20 23.40
N ALA A 304 -21.01 -24.32 23.01
CA ALA A 304 -21.21 -23.95 21.61
C ALA A 304 -19.99 -23.29 20.98
N SER A 305 -19.35 -22.37 21.69
CA SER A 305 -18.10 -21.77 21.25
C SER A 305 -16.97 -22.80 21.19
N TYR A 306 -16.90 -23.75 22.13
CA TYR A 306 -15.91 -24.82 22.12
C TYR A 306 -16.04 -25.67 20.85
N LEU A 307 -17.25 -26.13 20.53
CA LEU A 307 -17.49 -26.99 19.37
C LEU A 307 -17.38 -26.26 18.03
N ALA A 308 -17.48 -24.92 18.02
CA ALA A 308 -17.12 -24.13 16.84
C ALA A 308 -15.61 -24.20 16.55
N LEU A 309 -14.78 -24.42 17.57
CA LEU A 309 -13.32 -24.55 17.47
C LEU A 309 -12.87 -26.01 17.29
N MET A 310 -13.51 -26.92 18.03
CA MET A 310 -13.16 -28.35 18.11
C MET A 310 -14.41 -29.19 17.80
N PRO A 311 -14.84 -29.27 16.52
CA PRO A 311 -16.15 -29.81 16.15
C PRO A 311 -16.28 -31.33 16.31
N GLU A 312 -15.17 -32.05 16.48
CA GLU A 312 -15.13 -33.52 16.56
C GLU A 312 -14.99 -34.06 18.01
N ASP A 313 -15.05 -33.20 19.03
CA ASP A 313 -14.92 -33.62 20.44
C ASP A 313 -16.18 -34.35 20.95
N GLU A 314 -16.08 -35.66 21.19
CA GLU A 314 -17.22 -36.52 21.55
C GLU A 314 -17.87 -36.15 22.90
N ASP A 315 -17.09 -35.72 23.89
CA ASP A 315 -17.57 -35.34 25.22
C ASP A 315 -18.40 -34.05 25.16
N MET A 316 -17.98 -33.08 24.35
CA MET A 316 -18.70 -31.83 24.14
C MET A 316 -19.92 -31.99 23.22
N LEU A 317 -19.86 -32.91 22.25
CA LEU A 317 -20.99 -33.25 21.38
C LEU A 317 -22.19 -33.82 22.17
N GLU A 318 -21.95 -34.52 23.28
CA GLU A 318 -23.02 -34.99 24.18
C GLU A 318 -23.73 -33.81 24.90
N ASN A 319 -22.99 -32.74 25.19
CA ASN A 319 -23.47 -31.56 25.92
C ASN A 319 -24.31 -30.58 25.07
N ILE A 320 -24.28 -30.66 23.73
CA ILE A 320 -24.77 -29.58 22.85
C ILE A 320 -26.02 -29.88 22.01
N LYS A 321 -26.90 -30.82 22.40
CA LYS A 321 -28.04 -31.23 21.55
C LYS A 321 -29.08 -30.13 21.13
N PHE A 322 -28.81 -28.83 21.27
CA PHE A 322 -29.80 -27.78 21.06
C PHE A 322 -29.49 -26.54 20.20
N TYR A 323 -28.34 -26.34 19.54
CA TYR A 323 -28.17 -25.09 18.77
C TYR A 323 -27.46 -25.21 17.43
N SER A 324 -28.13 -24.70 16.38
CA SER A 324 -27.50 -24.25 15.13
C SER A 324 -28.10 -22.91 14.71
N LYS A 325 -27.28 -21.85 14.67
CA LYS A 325 -27.59 -20.67 13.86
C LYS A 325 -26.29 -20.13 13.29
N GLN A 326 -26.20 -20.15 11.96
CA GLN A 326 -25.08 -19.60 11.22
C GLN A 326 -25.03 -18.08 11.43
N VAL A 327 -23.88 -17.60 11.92
CA VAL A 327 -23.52 -16.19 11.83
C VAL A 327 -23.03 -15.95 10.42
N LYS A 328 -23.66 -15.00 9.72
CA LYS A 328 -23.19 -14.52 8.43
C LYS A 328 -22.14 -13.44 8.74
N GLU A 329 -20.87 -13.74 8.54
CA GLU A 329 -19.81 -12.76 8.75
C GLU A 329 -19.54 -11.99 7.44
N ASP A 330 -19.44 -10.67 7.57
CA ASP A 330 -18.92 -9.82 6.50
C ASP A 330 -17.52 -9.33 6.91
N ILE A 331 -16.50 -9.80 6.21
CA ILE A 331 -15.10 -9.41 6.42
C ILE A 331 -14.65 -8.66 5.16
N ASP A 332 -15.07 -7.40 5.03
CA ASP A 332 -14.87 -6.57 3.82
C ASP A 332 -13.42 -6.50 3.32
N ASP A 333 -12.42 -6.65 4.20
CA ASP A 333 -11.01 -6.67 3.82
C ASP A 333 -10.63 -7.90 2.97
N LEU A 334 -11.27 -9.06 3.20
CA LEU A 334 -10.98 -10.28 2.44
C LEU A 334 -11.51 -10.21 1.00
N ARG A 335 -12.58 -9.45 0.76
CA ARG A 335 -13.12 -9.23 -0.60
C ARG A 335 -12.13 -8.51 -1.50
N ILE A 336 -11.40 -7.53 -0.96
CA ILE A 336 -10.34 -6.82 -1.70
C ILE A 336 -9.23 -7.82 -2.03
N PHE A 337 -8.82 -8.66 -1.07
CA PHE A 337 -7.72 -9.61 -1.30
C PHE A 337 -8.09 -10.69 -2.31
N GLU A 338 -9.31 -11.23 -2.22
CA GLU A 338 -9.87 -12.17 -3.18
C GLU A 338 -9.87 -11.59 -4.61
N LYS A 339 -10.25 -10.31 -4.77
CA LYS A 339 -10.20 -9.62 -6.07
C LYS A 339 -8.80 -9.64 -6.69
N TYR A 340 -7.76 -9.31 -5.92
CA TYR A 340 -6.38 -9.32 -6.43
C TYR A 340 -5.87 -10.74 -6.70
N PHE A 341 -6.20 -11.72 -5.85
CA PHE A 341 -5.84 -13.12 -6.09
C PHE A 341 -6.48 -13.68 -7.36
N ASN A 342 -7.76 -13.38 -7.60
CA ASN A 342 -8.45 -13.79 -8.81
C ASN A 342 -7.86 -13.10 -10.06
N LYS A 343 -7.54 -11.80 -9.99
CA LYS A 343 -6.89 -11.08 -11.09
C LYS A 343 -5.49 -11.64 -11.39
N ARG A 344 -4.71 -11.98 -10.35
CA ARG A 344 -3.39 -12.65 -10.47
C ARG A 344 -3.52 -14.01 -11.16
N ASP A 345 -4.43 -14.86 -10.69
CA ASP A 345 -4.63 -16.20 -11.24
C ASP A 345 -5.07 -16.14 -12.72
N CYS A 346 -5.99 -15.21 -13.04
CA CYS A 346 -6.40 -14.94 -14.41
C CYS A 346 -5.23 -14.49 -15.29
N LEU A 347 -4.41 -13.54 -14.83
CA LEU A 347 -3.26 -13.03 -15.59
C LEU A 347 -2.25 -14.14 -15.87
N ASN A 348 -1.89 -14.93 -14.86
CA ASN A 348 -0.94 -16.03 -15.02
C ASN A 348 -1.45 -17.06 -16.03
N LYS A 349 -2.69 -17.53 -15.88
CA LYS A 349 -3.30 -18.48 -16.82
C LYS A 349 -3.37 -17.94 -18.25
N CYS A 350 -3.71 -16.67 -18.40
CA CYS A 350 -3.81 -16.02 -19.70
C CYS A 350 -2.42 -15.93 -20.37
N GLN A 351 -1.43 -15.36 -19.68
CA GLN A 351 -0.07 -15.21 -20.21
C GLN A 351 0.54 -16.57 -20.53
N ASP A 352 0.45 -17.56 -19.63
CA ASP A 352 1.04 -18.87 -19.84
C ASP A 352 0.46 -19.55 -21.09
N LYS A 353 -0.85 -19.39 -21.32
CA LYS A 353 -1.52 -19.89 -22.51
C LYS A 353 -1.10 -19.14 -23.78
N GLU A 354 -1.14 -17.81 -23.79
CA GLU A 354 -0.90 -17.03 -25.01
C GLU A 354 0.57 -17.04 -25.44
N PHE A 355 1.52 -16.97 -24.51
CA PHE A 355 2.94 -17.11 -24.83
C PHE A 355 3.27 -18.51 -25.36
N ALA A 356 2.64 -19.56 -24.80
CA ALA A 356 2.78 -20.91 -25.31
C ALA A 356 2.20 -21.05 -26.74
N ASN A 357 1.03 -20.46 -27.00
CA ASN A 357 0.40 -20.48 -28.33
C ASN A 357 1.29 -19.83 -29.41
N LEU A 358 2.02 -18.76 -29.04
CA LEU A 358 2.89 -18.01 -29.94
C LEU A 358 4.34 -18.54 -30.00
N ASN A 359 4.67 -19.56 -29.20
CA ASN A 359 6.05 -20.04 -28.99
C ASN A 359 7.03 -18.91 -28.59
N LEU A 360 6.56 -17.97 -27.77
CA LEU A 360 7.35 -16.85 -27.26
C LEU A 360 7.82 -17.13 -25.83
N ASN A 361 8.99 -16.60 -25.47
CA ASN A 361 9.41 -16.59 -24.07
C ASN A 361 8.64 -15.51 -23.30
N LYS A 362 8.08 -15.87 -22.14
CA LYS A 362 7.37 -14.95 -21.24
C LYS A 362 8.30 -13.93 -20.59
N THR A 363 9.58 -14.27 -20.42
CA THR A 363 10.55 -13.39 -19.77
C THR A 363 11.32 -12.57 -20.80
N LEU A 364 11.26 -11.24 -20.67
CA LEU A 364 12.09 -10.28 -21.38
C LEU A 364 12.79 -9.41 -20.34
N ASP A 365 14.05 -9.05 -20.60
CA ASP A 365 14.79 -8.13 -19.75
C ASP A 365 14.15 -6.73 -19.79
N GLU A 366 13.94 -6.10 -18.63
CA GLU A 366 13.24 -4.82 -18.53
C GLU A 366 14.00 -3.70 -19.26
N SER A 367 15.33 -3.76 -19.35
CA SER A 367 16.11 -2.76 -20.11
C SER A 367 15.90 -2.90 -21.62
N ILE A 368 15.74 -4.14 -22.11
CA ILE A 368 15.44 -4.38 -23.53
C ILE A 368 14.01 -3.95 -23.85
N LEU A 369 13.04 -4.28 -22.98
CA LEU A 369 11.67 -3.82 -23.16
C LEU A 369 11.61 -2.28 -23.18
N HIS A 370 12.35 -1.63 -22.28
CA HIS A 370 12.49 -0.18 -22.24
C HIS A 370 13.07 0.40 -23.54
N ASP A 371 14.14 -0.19 -24.07
CA ASP A 371 14.73 0.24 -25.34
C ASP A 371 13.72 0.10 -26.51
N MET A 372 12.88 -0.94 -26.50
CA MET A 372 11.82 -1.12 -27.50
C MET A 372 10.69 -0.08 -27.35
N GLN A 373 10.24 0.19 -26.12
CA GLN A 373 9.18 1.16 -25.84
C GLN A 373 9.60 2.60 -26.16
N SER A 374 10.85 2.94 -25.87
CA SER A 374 11.47 4.24 -26.20
C SER A 374 11.86 4.37 -27.68
N LYS A 375 11.54 3.37 -28.52
CA LYS A 375 11.88 3.35 -29.96
C LYS A 375 13.37 3.50 -30.23
N LYS A 376 14.23 3.15 -29.27
CA LYS A 376 15.69 3.24 -29.40
C LYS A 376 16.29 2.47 -30.58
N PRO A 377 15.73 1.33 -31.05
CA PRO A 377 16.16 0.73 -32.30
C PRO A 377 16.15 1.70 -33.49
N TYR A 378 15.23 2.67 -33.52
CA TYR A 378 15.14 3.67 -34.57
C TYR A 378 16.24 4.73 -34.50
N GLU A 379 16.77 5.00 -33.30
CA GLU A 379 18.01 5.76 -33.10
C GLU A 379 19.18 5.10 -33.85
N TYR A 380 19.31 3.78 -33.77
CA TYR A 380 20.36 3.08 -34.50
C TYR A 380 20.05 2.95 -36.00
N LEU A 381 18.78 2.66 -36.35
CA LEU A 381 18.37 2.46 -37.74
C LEU A 381 18.55 3.72 -38.59
N HIS A 382 18.31 4.93 -38.06
CA HIS A 382 18.49 6.14 -38.87
C HIS A 382 19.95 6.32 -39.30
N VAL A 383 20.91 6.02 -38.40
CA VAL A 383 22.34 6.07 -38.72
C VAL A 383 22.68 5.01 -39.77
N CYS A 384 22.17 3.78 -39.62
CA CYS A 384 22.39 2.72 -40.60
C CYS A 384 21.85 3.08 -41.99
N TYR A 385 20.63 3.59 -42.08
CA TYR A 385 20.05 4.05 -43.34
C TYR A 385 20.82 5.21 -43.95
N PHE A 386 21.29 6.14 -43.13
CA PHE A 386 22.11 7.26 -43.58
C PHE A 386 23.42 6.78 -44.21
N GLN A 387 24.15 5.87 -43.55
CA GLN A 387 25.39 5.30 -44.08
C GLN A 387 25.18 4.54 -45.40
N GLN A 388 24.01 3.92 -45.56
CA GLN A 388 23.61 3.22 -46.79
C GLN A 388 23.02 4.15 -47.87
N ARG A 389 23.02 5.48 -47.65
CA ARG A 389 22.43 6.50 -48.53
C ARG A 389 20.93 6.33 -48.78
N MET A 390 20.22 5.70 -47.85
CA MET A 390 18.77 5.54 -47.87
C MET A 390 18.11 6.70 -47.11
N PHE A 391 18.32 7.94 -47.56
CA PHE A 391 17.97 9.14 -46.80
C PHE A 391 16.49 9.22 -46.40
N GLN A 392 15.56 8.81 -47.27
CA GLN A 392 14.12 8.78 -46.94
C GLN A 392 13.80 7.85 -45.76
N LYS A 393 14.46 6.69 -45.68
CA LYS A 393 14.31 5.78 -44.54
C LYS A 393 15.02 6.29 -43.29
N ALA A 394 16.16 6.97 -43.46
CA ALA A 394 16.87 7.58 -42.36
C ALA A 394 16.02 8.64 -41.66
N VAL A 395 15.41 9.56 -42.43
CA VAL A 395 14.52 10.58 -41.85
C VAL A 395 13.28 9.96 -41.21
N SER A 396 12.69 8.93 -41.82
CA SER A 396 11.54 8.23 -41.24
C SER A 396 11.89 7.54 -39.92
N ALA A 397 13.10 6.96 -39.81
CA ALA A 397 13.57 6.33 -38.57
C ALA A 397 13.85 7.36 -37.48
N ALA A 398 14.54 8.45 -37.83
CA ALA A 398 14.77 9.56 -36.91
C ALA A 398 13.45 10.19 -36.43
N TYR A 399 12.47 10.33 -37.34
CA TYR A 399 11.13 10.80 -37.00
C TYR A 399 10.38 9.82 -36.08
N THR A 400 10.42 8.52 -36.35
CA THR A 400 9.81 7.48 -35.48
C THR A 400 10.37 7.53 -34.06
N TYR A 401 11.70 7.70 -33.91
CA TYR A 401 12.31 7.87 -32.59
C TYR A 401 11.86 9.19 -31.91
N LEU A 402 11.79 10.29 -32.65
CA LEU A 402 11.33 11.59 -32.11
C LEU A 402 9.88 11.58 -31.64
N VAL A 403 9.01 10.79 -32.27
CA VAL A 403 7.62 10.66 -31.82
C VAL A 403 7.56 10.18 -30.36
N ALA A 404 8.43 9.24 -29.98
CA ALA A 404 8.52 8.75 -28.60
C ALA A 404 9.42 9.62 -27.69
N ASN A 405 10.37 10.37 -28.27
CA ASN A 405 11.36 11.16 -27.53
C ASN A 405 11.36 12.61 -28.03
N PRO A 406 10.27 13.37 -27.81
CA PRO A 406 10.07 14.68 -28.43
C PRO A 406 11.11 15.72 -28.00
N ASN A 407 11.77 15.54 -26.85
CA ASN A 407 12.75 16.48 -26.30
C ASN A 407 14.20 16.18 -26.71
N ASP A 408 14.46 15.17 -27.54
CA ASP A 408 15.81 14.84 -27.98
C ASP A 408 16.33 15.89 -28.99
N GLU A 409 17.07 16.88 -28.50
CA GLU A 409 17.63 17.99 -29.30
C GLU A 409 18.53 17.50 -30.44
N THR A 410 19.23 16.38 -30.23
CA THR A 410 20.13 15.80 -31.24
C THR A 410 19.31 15.23 -32.38
N MET A 411 18.28 14.45 -32.08
CA MET A 411 17.43 13.88 -33.11
C MET A 411 16.59 14.95 -33.81
N GLN A 412 16.12 15.97 -33.11
CA GLN A 412 15.45 17.13 -33.73
C GLN A 412 16.35 17.77 -34.79
N SER A 413 17.63 17.98 -34.46
CA SER A 413 18.63 18.52 -35.37
C SER A 413 18.88 17.60 -36.57
N ASN A 414 18.94 16.28 -36.33
CA ASN A 414 19.11 15.27 -37.40
C ASN A 414 17.93 15.26 -38.37
N VAL A 415 16.70 15.26 -37.86
CA VAL A 415 15.49 15.30 -38.70
C VAL A 415 15.43 16.59 -39.52
N LYS A 416 15.72 17.73 -38.90
CA LYS A 416 15.80 19.01 -39.61
C LYS A 416 16.84 18.97 -40.73
N TYR A 417 18.03 18.45 -40.44
CA TYR A 417 19.09 18.28 -41.44
C TYR A 417 18.63 17.41 -42.62
N TYR A 418 17.94 16.29 -42.35
CA TYR A 418 17.43 15.44 -43.42
C TYR A 418 16.37 16.14 -44.27
N ILE A 419 15.41 16.84 -43.65
CA ILE A 419 14.34 17.57 -44.35
C ILE A 419 14.90 18.63 -45.31
N GLU A 420 16.06 19.20 -45.00
CA GLU A 420 16.73 20.19 -45.86
C GLU A 420 17.46 19.56 -47.07
N GLN A 421 17.57 18.23 -47.15
CA GLN A 421 18.21 17.56 -48.29
C GLN A 421 17.29 17.50 -49.52
N PRO A 422 17.81 17.76 -50.73
CA PRO A 422 17.00 17.85 -51.94
C PRO A 422 16.38 16.52 -52.39
N GLU A 423 16.92 15.38 -51.94
CA GLU A 423 16.41 14.04 -52.28
C GLU A 423 15.26 13.57 -51.36
N ILE A 424 14.89 14.35 -50.34
CA ILE A 424 13.83 14.00 -49.40
C ILE A 424 12.49 14.56 -49.85
N ASP A 425 11.49 13.69 -49.93
CA ASP A 425 10.09 14.13 -50.01
C ASP A 425 9.51 14.17 -48.59
N VAL A 426 9.20 15.38 -48.14
CA VAL A 426 8.64 15.64 -46.81
C VAL A 426 7.28 14.95 -46.63
N ASN A 427 6.54 14.72 -47.71
CA ASN A 427 5.23 14.04 -47.64
C ASN A 427 5.35 12.53 -47.46
N ASP A 428 6.52 11.95 -47.77
CA ASP A 428 6.82 10.52 -47.63
C ASP A 428 7.56 10.22 -46.30
N ILE A 429 7.68 11.20 -45.39
CA ILE A 429 8.20 10.94 -44.04
C ILE A 429 7.11 10.30 -43.23
N MET A 430 7.36 9.10 -42.73
CA MET A 430 6.37 8.33 -41.98
C MET A 430 6.92 7.94 -40.60
N ASP A 431 6.03 7.98 -39.61
CA ASP A 431 6.22 7.21 -38.40
C ASP A 431 6.04 5.73 -38.74
N MET A 432 7.11 4.95 -38.58
CA MET A 432 7.12 3.52 -38.94
C MET A 432 6.39 2.64 -37.92
N GLU A 433 6.02 3.19 -36.76
CA GLU A 433 5.20 2.53 -35.76
C GLU A 433 3.89 3.30 -35.53
N SER A 434 3.44 4.06 -36.53
CA SER A 434 2.24 4.89 -36.39
C SER A 434 1.01 4.05 -36.09
N GLU A 435 0.29 4.46 -35.05
CA GLU A 435 -1.00 3.89 -34.68
C GLU A 435 -2.05 4.14 -35.77
N ASP A 436 -2.99 3.22 -35.95
CA ASP A 436 -4.01 3.28 -37.00
C ASP A 436 -4.82 4.60 -36.96
N TYR A 437 -5.11 5.13 -35.76
CA TYR A 437 -5.86 6.38 -35.62
C TYR A 437 -5.09 7.59 -36.17
N VAL A 438 -3.75 7.57 -36.15
CA VAL A 438 -2.93 8.67 -36.72
C VAL A 438 -3.01 8.65 -38.24
N ILE A 439 -3.01 7.45 -38.83
CA ILE A 439 -3.21 7.25 -40.27
C ILE A 439 -4.59 7.78 -40.68
N MET A 440 -5.64 7.38 -39.95
CA MET A 440 -7.00 7.85 -40.18
C MET A 440 -7.13 9.37 -40.03
N TYR A 441 -6.41 9.97 -39.08
CA TYR A 441 -6.40 11.42 -38.89
C TYR A 441 -5.81 12.16 -40.09
N ASN A 442 -4.70 11.66 -40.63
CA ASN A 442 -4.09 12.23 -41.83
C ASN A 442 -4.99 12.10 -43.07
N LEU A 443 -5.66 10.94 -43.24
CA LEU A 443 -6.66 10.76 -44.29
C LEU A 443 -7.85 11.70 -44.12
N GLY A 444 -8.38 11.85 -42.90
CA GLY A 444 -9.48 12.75 -42.58
C GLY A 444 -9.15 14.22 -42.91
N LYS A 445 -7.94 14.68 -42.58
CA LYS A 445 -7.45 16.02 -42.97
C LYS A 445 -7.33 16.18 -44.48
N LYS A 446 -6.84 15.15 -45.19
CA LYS A 446 -6.73 15.17 -46.64
C LYS A 446 -8.12 15.32 -47.28
N SER A 447 -9.09 14.54 -46.82
CA SER A 447 -10.49 14.64 -47.28
C SER A 447 -11.12 15.98 -46.91
N TYR A 448 -10.77 16.55 -45.75
CA TYR A 448 -11.26 17.87 -45.32
C TYR A 448 -10.78 18.97 -46.27
N ASN A 449 -9.49 18.95 -46.63
CA ASN A 449 -8.92 19.90 -47.60
C ASN A 449 -9.48 19.72 -49.01
N GLN A 450 -10.07 18.57 -49.31
CA GLN A 450 -10.77 18.28 -50.57
C GLN A 450 -12.27 18.55 -50.49
N GLU A 451 -12.76 19.09 -49.36
CA GLU A 451 -14.19 19.31 -49.08
C GLU A 451 -15.04 18.03 -49.18
N ASN A 452 -14.42 16.85 -49.01
CA ASN A 452 -15.13 15.57 -48.97
C ASN A 452 -15.64 15.30 -47.55
N TRP A 453 -16.69 16.02 -47.16
CA TRP A 453 -17.23 16.04 -45.79
C TRP A 453 -17.66 14.66 -45.29
N ALA A 454 -18.19 13.80 -46.16
CA ALA A 454 -18.62 12.45 -45.80
C ALA A 454 -17.42 11.58 -45.37
N GLU A 455 -16.33 11.62 -46.14
CA GLU A 455 -15.11 10.87 -45.83
C GLU A 455 -14.36 11.48 -44.63
N THR A 456 -14.34 12.81 -44.49
CA THR A 456 -13.82 13.47 -43.29
C THR A 456 -14.54 13.01 -42.04
N ALA A 457 -15.88 13.00 -42.04
CA ALA A 457 -16.65 12.58 -40.89
C ALA A 457 -16.35 11.11 -40.52
N VAL A 458 -16.35 10.21 -41.51
CA VAL A 458 -16.02 8.79 -41.28
C VAL A 458 -14.62 8.62 -40.69
N ASN A 459 -13.62 9.28 -41.29
CA ASN A 459 -12.24 9.17 -40.83
C ASN A 459 -12.07 9.72 -39.41
N MET A 460 -12.64 10.89 -39.11
CA MET A 460 -12.51 11.53 -37.79
C MET A 460 -13.26 10.78 -36.68
N GLU A 461 -14.36 10.09 -36.99
CA GLU A 461 -15.01 9.18 -36.04
C GLU A 461 -14.12 7.97 -35.70
N GLU A 462 -13.48 7.37 -36.71
CA GLU A 462 -12.52 6.29 -36.49
C GLU A 462 -11.27 6.77 -35.74
N VAL A 463 -10.87 8.03 -35.90
CA VAL A 463 -9.79 8.63 -35.08
C VAL A 463 -10.16 8.64 -33.61
N LEU A 464 -11.35 9.14 -33.24
CA LEU A 464 -11.77 9.17 -31.84
C LEU A 464 -11.82 7.77 -31.23
N LYS A 465 -12.42 6.83 -31.95
CA LYS A 465 -12.52 5.43 -31.51
C LYS A 465 -11.14 4.80 -31.36
N GLY A 466 -10.27 4.95 -32.35
CA GLY A 466 -8.91 4.41 -32.33
C GLY A 466 -8.06 5.03 -31.22
N TYR A 467 -8.14 6.35 -31.02
CA TYR A 467 -7.42 7.03 -29.95
C TYR A 467 -7.79 6.47 -28.57
N PHE A 468 -9.09 6.30 -28.26
CA PHE A 468 -9.50 5.75 -26.96
C PHE A 468 -9.08 4.28 -26.77
N VAL A 469 -9.01 3.51 -27.85
CA VAL A 469 -8.46 2.14 -27.81
C VAL A 469 -6.97 2.17 -27.50
N SER A 470 -6.17 2.98 -28.21
CA SER A 470 -4.73 3.11 -27.97
C SER A 470 -4.44 3.68 -26.58
N GLU A 471 -5.26 4.62 -26.08
CA GLU A 471 -5.16 5.16 -24.72
C GLU A 471 -5.42 4.09 -23.67
N ASN A 472 -6.46 3.29 -23.84
CA ASN A 472 -6.72 2.16 -22.96
C ASN A 472 -5.60 1.11 -23.00
N ASN A 473 -5.04 0.82 -24.17
CA ASN A 473 -3.91 -0.10 -24.30
C ASN A 473 -2.69 0.43 -23.54
N CYS A 474 -2.33 1.70 -23.71
CA CYS A 474 -1.27 2.34 -22.94
C CYS A 474 -1.49 2.23 -21.43
N ARG A 475 -2.73 2.43 -20.96
CA ARG A 475 -3.06 2.32 -19.53
C ARG A 475 -2.94 0.89 -18.99
N VAL A 476 -3.20 -0.10 -19.84
CA VAL A 476 -3.02 -1.52 -19.50
C VAL A 476 -1.54 -1.86 -19.42
N GLU A 477 -0.72 -1.32 -20.31
CA GLU A 477 0.74 -1.48 -20.25
C GLU A 477 1.34 -0.93 -18.95
N CYS A 478 0.72 0.10 -18.37
CA CYS A 478 1.09 0.61 -17.05
C CYS A 478 0.89 -0.39 -15.91
N GLU A 479 0.15 -1.50 -16.08
CA GLU A 479 0.14 -2.56 -15.07
C GLU A 479 1.53 -3.22 -14.93
N ARG A 480 2.39 -3.09 -15.93
CA ARG A 480 3.82 -3.39 -15.82
C ARG A 480 4.57 -2.18 -15.27
N GLN A 481 5.11 -2.32 -14.07
CA GLN A 481 5.78 -1.29 -13.30
C GLN A 481 7.30 -1.45 -13.40
N PRO A 482 8.07 -0.35 -13.57
CA PRO A 482 9.53 -0.40 -13.74
C PRO A 482 10.29 -0.74 -12.43
N GLY A 483 9.61 -0.64 -11.28
CA GLY A 483 10.16 -0.94 -9.97
C GLY A 483 9.11 -0.80 -8.88
N GLN A 484 9.45 -1.25 -7.67
CA GLN A 484 8.62 -1.06 -6.48
C GLN A 484 9.37 -0.20 -5.47
N GLU A 485 8.70 0.84 -5.00
CA GLU A 485 9.14 1.55 -3.82
C GLU A 485 8.63 0.83 -2.57
N TRP A 486 9.52 0.05 -1.98
CA TRP A 486 9.22 -0.77 -0.82
C TRP A 486 9.33 0.04 0.49
N SER A 487 8.36 -0.18 1.37
CA SER A 487 8.38 0.19 2.78
C SER A 487 8.06 -1.06 3.60
N SER A 488 8.65 -1.17 4.79
CA SER A 488 8.24 -2.21 5.74
C SER A 488 6.80 -2.03 6.22
N GLU A 489 6.16 -0.87 6.02
CA GLU A 489 4.74 -0.66 6.30
C GLU A 489 3.87 -1.06 5.10
N PHE A 490 3.03 -2.09 5.27
CA PHE A 490 2.14 -2.64 4.24
C PHE A 490 1.32 -1.56 3.53
N VAL A 491 0.66 -0.69 4.30
CA VAL A 491 -0.22 0.35 3.74
C VAL A 491 0.56 1.35 2.87
N ILE A 492 1.78 1.68 3.27
CA ILE A 492 2.65 2.60 2.52
C ILE A 492 3.06 1.95 1.20
N THR A 493 3.54 0.69 1.25
CA THR A 493 3.89 -0.08 0.05
C THR A 493 2.73 -0.22 -0.92
N MET A 494 1.54 -0.60 -0.44
CA MET A 494 0.34 -0.71 -1.30
C MET A 494 -0.02 0.64 -1.93
N SER A 495 0.04 1.73 -1.15
CA SER A 495 -0.23 3.08 -1.64
C SER A 495 0.79 3.53 -2.70
N ASN A 496 2.09 3.23 -2.51
CA ASN A 496 3.14 3.57 -3.47
C ASN A 496 2.90 2.90 -4.82
N ASN A 497 2.62 1.60 -4.81
CA ASN A 497 2.33 0.85 -6.04
C ASN A 497 1.09 1.40 -6.77
N MET A 498 0.02 1.75 -6.04
CA MET A 498 -1.18 2.35 -6.62
C MET A 498 -0.92 3.74 -7.20
N ALA A 499 -0.16 4.59 -6.51
CA ALA A 499 0.21 5.92 -6.99
C ALA A 499 1.08 5.83 -8.25
N SER A 500 2.04 4.90 -8.27
CA SER A 500 2.89 4.65 -9.44
C SER A 500 2.09 4.21 -10.67
N LEU A 501 1.11 3.31 -10.49
CA LEU A 501 0.17 2.93 -11.56
C LEU A 501 -0.63 4.13 -12.09
N LEU A 502 -1.17 4.96 -11.20
CA LEU A 502 -1.94 6.14 -11.59
C LEU A 502 -1.09 7.18 -12.33
N HIS A 503 0.16 7.41 -11.89
CA HIS A 503 1.09 8.30 -12.58
C HIS A 503 1.34 7.86 -14.01
N CYS A 504 1.68 6.57 -14.22
CA CYS A 504 1.89 6.04 -15.56
C CYS A 504 0.64 6.20 -16.44
N ARG A 505 -0.55 5.85 -15.91
CA ARG A 505 -1.81 5.98 -16.66
C ARG A 505 -2.11 7.42 -17.07
N GLN A 506 -1.79 8.38 -16.19
CA GLN A 506 -1.99 9.80 -16.46
C GLN A 506 -1.09 10.36 -17.56
N GLN A 507 0.06 9.73 -17.80
CA GLN A 507 0.99 10.09 -18.88
C GLN A 507 0.57 9.53 -20.25
N CYS A 508 -0.40 8.61 -20.32
CA CYS A 508 -0.83 8.03 -21.60
C CYS A 508 -1.40 9.07 -22.58
N GLN A 509 -2.10 10.08 -22.08
CA GLN A 509 -2.61 11.16 -22.94
C GLN A 509 -1.49 11.99 -23.58
N ASP A 510 -0.36 12.14 -22.89
CA ASP A 510 0.80 12.88 -23.36
C ASP A 510 1.68 12.03 -24.28
N LYS A 511 1.76 10.71 -24.04
CA LYS A 511 2.42 9.75 -24.96
C LYS A 511 1.75 9.66 -26.32
N LEU A 512 0.42 9.70 -26.34
CA LEU A 512 -0.37 9.49 -27.55
C LEU A 512 -0.69 10.80 -28.28
N ARG A 513 -0.23 11.96 -27.80
CA ARG A 513 -0.45 13.21 -28.53
C ARG A 513 0.44 13.24 -29.78
N PRO A 514 -0.10 13.55 -30.97
CA PRO A 514 0.76 13.86 -32.10
C PRO A 514 1.67 15.06 -31.78
N LEU A 515 2.92 15.07 -32.27
CA LEU A 515 3.97 16.06 -31.94
C LEU A 515 3.54 17.53 -32.03
N LYS A 516 2.53 17.85 -32.85
CA LYS A 516 2.04 19.23 -33.05
C LYS A 516 1.11 19.75 -31.95
N TYR A 517 0.62 18.89 -31.05
CA TYR A 517 -0.29 19.27 -29.96
C TYR A 517 0.43 19.26 -28.63
N ASN A 518 -0.02 20.06 -27.67
CA ASN A 518 0.57 20.11 -26.33
C ASN A 518 0.01 19.03 -25.41
N SER A 519 -1.16 18.47 -25.71
CA SER A 519 -1.78 17.39 -24.92
C SER A 519 -2.69 16.50 -25.77
N GLY A 520 -2.99 15.30 -25.28
CA GLY A 520 -4.01 14.44 -25.87
C GLY A 520 -5.40 15.09 -25.88
N VAL A 521 -5.74 15.89 -24.86
CA VAL A 521 -6.99 16.66 -24.77
C VAL A 521 -7.13 17.63 -25.95
N GLU A 522 -6.06 18.35 -26.27
CA GLU A 522 -6.02 19.29 -27.41
C GLU A 522 -6.21 18.55 -28.74
N PHE A 523 -5.60 17.37 -28.90
CA PHE A 523 -5.78 16.53 -30.08
C PHE A 523 -7.23 16.07 -30.25
N ILE A 524 -7.84 15.53 -29.20
CA ILE A 524 -9.25 15.08 -29.23
C ILE A 524 -10.17 16.26 -29.57
N ALA A 525 -9.91 17.44 -28.99
CA ALA A 525 -10.70 18.63 -29.27
C ALA A 525 -10.59 19.04 -30.76
N ASP A 526 -9.39 19.02 -31.35
CA ASP A 526 -9.23 19.31 -32.78
C ASP A 526 -9.98 18.31 -33.68
N VAL A 527 -9.96 17.01 -33.33
CA VAL A 527 -10.75 16.00 -34.05
C VAL A 527 -12.26 16.30 -33.96
N LEU A 528 -12.75 16.72 -32.78
CA LEU A 528 -14.14 17.14 -32.60
C LEU A 528 -14.47 18.40 -33.41
N ASN A 529 -13.51 19.30 -33.59
CA ASN A 529 -13.66 20.46 -34.46
C ASN A 529 -13.82 20.06 -35.95
N TYR A 530 -12.99 19.13 -36.43
CA TYR A 530 -13.18 18.58 -37.78
C TYR A 530 -14.54 17.91 -37.95
N LEU A 531 -14.99 17.17 -36.94
CA LEU A 531 -16.31 16.53 -36.94
C LEU A 531 -17.44 17.55 -36.98
N GLN A 532 -17.40 18.62 -36.18
CA GLN A 532 -18.50 19.60 -36.18
C GLN A 532 -18.65 20.29 -37.55
N VAL A 533 -17.54 20.64 -38.21
CA VAL A 533 -17.56 21.23 -39.56
C VAL A 533 -18.13 20.23 -40.57
N ALA A 534 -17.62 18.99 -40.57
CA ALA A 534 -18.07 17.97 -41.50
C ALA A 534 -19.58 17.66 -41.31
N TYR A 535 -20.05 17.57 -40.06
CA TYR A 535 -21.46 17.35 -39.77
C TYR A 535 -22.36 18.51 -40.20
N TYR A 536 -21.89 19.75 -40.05
CA TYR A 536 -22.61 20.90 -40.55
C TYR A 536 -22.82 20.84 -42.07
N HIS A 537 -21.76 20.56 -42.84
CA HIS A 537 -21.85 20.44 -44.30
C HIS A 537 -22.65 19.23 -44.79
N LEU A 538 -22.84 18.22 -43.92
CA LEU A 538 -23.69 17.06 -44.17
C LEU A 538 -25.15 17.27 -43.69
N GLU A 539 -25.50 18.48 -43.25
CA GLU A 539 -26.82 18.82 -42.68
C GLU A 539 -27.19 18.01 -41.41
N LYS A 540 -26.19 17.43 -40.74
CA LYS A 540 -26.33 16.70 -39.47
C LYS A 540 -26.17 17.64 -38.28
N LEU A 541 -27.05 18.64 -38.19
CA LEU A 541 -26.89 19.76 -37.25
C LEU A 541 -26.89 19.35 -35.77
N GLU A 542 -27.66 18.32 -35.39
CA GLU A 542 -27.62 17.79 -34.02
C GLU A 542 -26.29 17.12 -33.69
N ASP A 543 -25.67 16.42 -34.65
CA ASP A 543 -24.36 15.79 -34.46
C ASP A 543 -23.24 16.85 -34.38
N ALA A 544 -23.36 17.92 -35.18
CA ALA A 544 -22.47 19.09 -35.09
C ALA A 544 -22.58 19.76 -33.71
N ALA A 545 -23.81 20.02 -33.22
CA ALA A 545 -24.04 20.57 -31.89
C ALA A 545 -23.48 19.66 -30.77
N ARG A 546 -23.61 18.33 -30.93
CA ARG A 546 -23.02 17.35 -30.01
C ARG A 546 -21.49 17.40 -30.00
N ALA A 547 -20.87 17.54 -31.16
CA ALA A 547 -19.42 17.67 -31.30
C ALA A 547 -18.90 18.97 -30.66
N VAL A 548 -19.58 20.10 -30.86
CA VAL A 548 -19.27 21.37 -30.17
C VAL A 548 -19.41 21.26 -28.65
N ALA A 549 -20.49 20.64 -28.16
CA ALA A 549 -20.68 20.43 -26.72
C ALA A 549 -19.57 19.54 -26.13
N SER A 550 -19.12 18.53 -26.89
CA SER A 550 -18.02 17.64 -26.49
C SER A 550 -16.68 18.36 -26.49
N TYR A 551 -16.42 19.21 -27.48
CA TYR A 551 -15.23 20.05 -27.53
C TYR A 551 -15.16 20.95 -26.30
N LEU A 552 -16.24 21.68 -26.00
CA LEU A 552 -16.28 22.61 -24.87
C LEU A 552 -16.24 21.90 -23.50
N ALA A 553 -16.56 20.60 -23.45
CA ALA A 553 -16.30 19.82 -22.25
C ALA A 553 -14.79 19.64 -21.98
N LEU A 554 -13.99 19.56 -23.05
CA LEU A 554 -12.52 19.43 -22.98
C LEU A 554 -11.83 20.80 -22.85
N MET A 555 -12.28 21.78 -23.63
CA MET A 555 -11.71 23.13 -23.70
C MET A 555 -12.83 24.19 -23.51
N PRO A 556 -13.23 24.46 -22.25
CA PRO A 556 -14.43 25.24 -21.94
C PRO A 556 -14.33 26.74 -22.29
N GLU A 557 -13.12 27.27 -22.40
CA GLU A 557 -12.85 28.69 -22.62
C GLU A 557 -12.58 29.06 -24.09
N ASP A 558 -12.80 28.12 -25.02
CA ASP A 558 -12.55 28.34 -26.46
C ASP A 558 -13.60 29.28 -27.09
N GLU A 559 -13.15 30.47 -27.51
CA GLU A 559 -14.04 31.53 -28.00
C GLU A 559 -14.80 31.13 -29.28
N ASP A 560 -14.13 30.44 -30.20
CA ASP A 560 -14.70 30.02 -31.48
C ASP A 560 -15.83 28.99 -31.28
N MET A 561 -15.61 28.02 -30.39
CA MET A 561 -16.65 27.03 -30.07
C MET A 561 -17.80 27.62 -29.27
N LEU A 562 -17.55 28.59 -28.40
CA LEU A 562 -18.61 29.35 -27.72
C LEU A 562 -19.45 30.16 -28.72
N GLU A 563 -18.86 30.70 -29.78
CA GLU A 563 -19.60 31.31 -30.88
C GLU A 563 -20.39 30.26 -31.68
N ASN A 564 -19.81 29.10 -31.96
CA ASN A 564 -20.49 28.00 -32.64
C ASN A 564 -21.73 27.51 -31.88
N ILE A 565 -21.72 27.48 -30.54
CA ILE A 565 -22.94 27.23 -29.74
C ILE A 565 -24.04 28.24 -30.11
N LYS A 566 -23.72 29.54 -30.17
CA LYS A 566 -24.69 30.60 -30.50
C LYS A 566 -25.21 30.44 -31.93
N PHE A 567 -24.35 30.03 -32.85
CA PHE A 567 -24.71 29.76 -34.24
C PHE A 567 -25.67 28.57 -34.36
N TYR A 568 -25.29 27.41 -33.83
CA TYR A 568 -26.11 26.18 -33.91
C TYR A 568 -27.41 26.27 -33.11
N SER A 569 -27.43 27.01 -31.99
CA SER A 569 -28.64 27.22 -31.17
C SER A 569 -29.79 27.92 -31.91
N LYS A 570 -29.52 28.52 -33.07
CA LYS A 570 -30.57 29.10 -33.94
C LYS A 570 -31.25 28.05 -34.82
N GLN A 571 -30.64 26.88 -34.98
CA GLN A 571 -31.03 25.85 -35.94
C GLN A 571 -31.41 24.52 -35.27
N VAL A 572 -30.91 24.25 -34.07
CA VAL A 572 -31.25 23.06 -33.28
C VAL A 572 -31.76 23.42 -31.89
N ASP A 573 -32.52 22.51 -31.27
CA ASP A 573 -32.94 22.65 -29.88
C ASP A 573 -31.73 22.61 -28.94
N LYS A 574 -31.78 23.36 -27.84
CA LYS A 574 -30.72 23.38 -26.82
C LYS A 574 -30.40 21.99 -26.25
N LYS A 575 -31.35 21.06 -26.28
CA LYS A 575 -31.17 19.66 -25.87
C LYS A 575 -30.23 18.86 -26.77
N ALA A 576 -29.90 19.35 -27.96
CA ALA A 576 -28.92 18.71 -28.85
C ALA A 576 -27.48 18.88 -28.33
N PHE A 577 -27.21 19.90 -27.51
CA PHE A 577 -25.89 20.16 -26.93
C PHE A 577 -25.63 19.28 -25.70
N VAL A 578 -25.44 17.99 -25.93
CA VAL A 578 -25.07 17.02 -24.89
C VAL A 578 -23.69 16.47 -25.25
N PRO A 579 -22.66 16.61 -24.41
CA PRO A 579 -21.37 16.00 -24.68
C PRO A 579 -21.49 14.48 -24.86
N ARG A 580 -20.68 13.91 -25.76
CA ARG A 580 -20.64 12.47 -25.99
C ARG A 580 -20.23 11.72 -24.72
N SER A 581 -20.82 10.55 -24.52
CA SER A 581 -20.65 9.74 -23.31
C SER A 581 -19.19 9.36 -23.04
N GLU A 582 -18.45 9.01 -24.09
CA GLU A 582 -17.05 8.62 -24.04
C GLU A 582 -16.15 9.78 -23.62
N ILE A 583 -16.44 11.01 -24.06
CA ILE A 583 -15.73 12.22 -23.64
C ILE A 583 -16.01 12.52 -22.16
N VAL A 584 -17.27 12.42 -21.74
CA VAL A 584 -17.66 12.61 -20.33
C VAL A 584 -16.98 11.58 -19.44
N HIS A 585 -16.96 10.31 -19.85
CA HIS A 585 -16.30 9.24 -19.10
C HIS A 585 -14.79 9.47 -19.01
N TYR A 586 -14.14 9.80 -20.14
CA TYR A 586 -12.72 10.13 -20.20
C TYR A 586 -12.35 11.25 -19.22
N LEU A 587 -13.07 12.37 -19.28
CA LEU A 587 -12.84 13.54 -18.42
C LEU A 587 -13.06 13.23 -16.94
N LYS A 588 -14.11 12.48 -16.61
CA LYS A 588 -14.39 12.08 -15.23
C LYS A 588 -13.24 11.24 -14.70
N ARG A 589 -12.84 10.20 -15.42
CA ARG A 589 -11.73 9.32 -15.03
C ARG A 589 -10.45 10.12 -14.83
N ASP A 590 -10.07 10.96 -15.81
CA ASP A 590 -8.89 11.82 -15.73
C ASP A 590 -8.92 12.75 -14.50
N THR A 591 -10.06 13.39 -14.25
CA THR A 591 -10.25 14.28 -13.10
C THR A 591 -10.11 13.53 -11.77
N TYR A 592 -10.76 12.36 -11.64
CA TYR A 592 -10.68 11.57 -10.41
C TYR A 592 -9.26 11.08 -10.15
N GLU A 593 -8.53 10.64 -11.16
CA GLU A 593 -7.13 10.22 -11.03
C GLU A 593 -6.22 11.37 -10.61
N LYS A 594 -6.34 12.55 -11.25
CA LYS A 594 -5.59 13.76 -10.89
C LYS A 594 -5.85 14.20 -9.45
N ASN A 595 -7.11 14.15 -9.02
CA ASN A 595 -7.49 14.46 -7.65
C ASN A 595 -6.87 13.45 -6.67
N MET A 596 -6.84 12.17 -7.03
CA MET A 596 -6.25 11.11 -6.19
C MET A 596 -4.74 11.27 -6.03
N LEU A 597 -4.04 11.56 -7.15
CA LEU A 597 -2.61 11.85 -7.13
C LEU A 597 -2.29 13.11 -6.33
N THR A 598 -3.12 14.15 -6.47
CA THR A 598 -3.00 15.37 -5.68
C THR A 598 -3.15 15.08 -4.19
N PHE A 599 -4.18 14.31 -3.80
CA PHE A 599 -4.39 13.90 -2.41
C PHE A 599 -3.21 13.11 -1.86
N PHE A 600 -2.71 12.13 -2.63
CA PHE A 600 -1.55 11.33 -2.26
C PHE A 600 -0.30 12.21 -1.99
N HIS A 601 -0.07 13.25 -2.80
CA HIS A 601 1.07 14.16 -2.66
C HIS A 601 0.92 15.24 -1.58
N GLN A 602 -0.30 15.53 -1.13
CA GLN A 602 -0.53 16.50 -0.05
C GLN A 602 -0.04 16.00 1.33
N GLY A 603 0.06 14.68 1.52
CA GLY A 603 0.33 14.01 2.80
C GLY A 603 1.78 14.02 3.33
N HIS A 604 2.56 15.07 3.03
CA HIS A 604 4.00 15.30 3.30
C HIS A 604 4.93 15.03 2.09
N LYS A 605 5.73 16.08 1.77
CA LYS A 605 7.06 15.93 1.17
C LYS A 605 7.93 15.24 2.23
N HIS A 606 8.40 14.02 1.98
CA HIS A 606 9.63 13.39 2.49
C HIS A 606 9.45 11.86 2.46
N ASP A 607 10.54 11.18 2.11
CA ASP A 607 10.78 9.73 1.97
C ASP A 607 10.56 9.09 0.60
N ILE A 608 9.82 9.71 -0.32
CA ILE A 608 9.72 9.23 -1.70
C ILE A 608 10.41 10.22 -2.63
N ASP A 609 11.51 9.78 -3.24
CA ASP A 609 12.11 10.50 -4.37
C ASP A 609 11.23 10.28 -5.60
N PHE A 610 10.07 10.94 -5.60
CA PHE A 610 9.14 10.92 -6.74
C PHE A 610 9.80 11.51 -7.96
N ASP A 611 10.75 12.44 -7.82
CA ASP A 611 11.55 12.85 -8.95
C ASP A 611 12.34 11.64 -9.45
N SER A 612 13.02 10.83 -8.63
CA SER A 612 13.66 9.58 -9.09
C SER A 612 12.69 8.53 -9.65
N ILE A 613 11.47 8.38 -9.12
CA ILE A 613 10.48 7.42 -9.68
C ILE A 613 9.92 7.96 -10.99
N LEU A 614 9.53 9.24 -11.02
CA LEU A 614 9.17 9.98 -12.23
C LEU A 614 10.36 10.12 -13.18
N ASN A 615 11.60 9.95 -12.71
CA ASN A 615 12.83 9.92 -13.52
C ASN A 615 13.16 8.49 -14.00
N SER A 616 12.77 7.47 -13.24
CA SER A 616 12.50 6.12 -13.78
C SER A 616 11.17 6.07 -14.52
N TYR A 617 10.53 7.21 -14.72
CA TYR A 617 9.58 7.49 -15.77
C TYR A 617 10.09 8.69 -16.60
N ASN A 618 11.35 9.17 -16.53
CA ASN A 618 11.79 10.39 -17.25
C ASN A 618 11.85 10.16 -18.76
N PHE A 619 11.69 8.91 -19.17
CA PHE A 619 11.31 8.52 -20.52
C PHE A 619 9.85 8.90 -20.88
N LEU A 620 9.16 9.62 -20.00
CA LEU A 620 7.85 10.27 -20.16
C LEU A 620 7.91 11.80 -20.10
N LYS A 621 9.11 12.38 -20.27
CA LYS A 621 9.26 13.79 -20.65
C LYS A 621 9.60 13.93 -22.12
#